data_AF-A0A7X3Y5I9-F1
#
_entry.id   AF-A0A7X3Y5I9-F1
#
_cell.length_a   1.000
_cell.length_b   1.000
_cell.length_c   1.000
_cell.angle_alpha   90.00
_cell.angle_beta   90.00
_cell.angle_gamma   90.00
#
_symmetry.space_group_name_H-M   'P 1'
#
loop_
_entity.id
_entity.type
_entity.pdbx_description
1 polymer ?
#
loop_
_entity_poly.entity_id
_entity_poly.type
_entity_poly.pdbx_seq_one_letter_code
_entity_poly.pdbx_strand_id
1 'polypeptide(L)'
;MDPFNAGLLSVAIIIVMVVLGVRVAYASGIAGVIGLIWLRGYDPGAGLAGLLAHSEVSHVTLSVLPMFILIGFLAFYAGLTQSAFYAARCWLGTLPGGLAVATVFATAGFAAVSGASTATAAVFSRVAIPEMLKYGYDRSLAAGVVAAGGTLE
;
A
#
# COMPACT_ATOMS: atom_id res chain seq x y z
N MET A 1 8.67 -3.36 35.66
CA MET A 1 7.33 -3.26 35.04
C MET A 1 7.09 -4.58 34.35
N ASP A 2 5.95 -5.23 34.61
CA ASP A 2 5.62 -6.47 33.92
C ASP A 2 5.57 -6.24 32.40
N PRO A 3 6.01 -7.22 31.58
CA PRO A 3 5.96 -7.11 30.11
C PRO A 3 4.58 -6.71 29.57
N PHE A 4 3.52 -7.09 30.30
CA PHE A 4 2.14 -6.73 30.01
C PHE A 4 1.88 -5.22 30.09
N ASN A 5 2.39 -4.54 31.12
CA ASN A 5 2.20 -3.10 31.30
C ASN A 5 2.99 -2.29 30.27
N ALA A 6 4.17 -2.76 29.89
CA ALA A 6 4.96 -2.14 28.82
C ALA A 6 4.26 -2.27 27.46
N GLY A 7 3.66 -3.43 27.17
CA GLY A 7 2.84 -3.64 25.96
C GLY A 7 1.62 -2.71 25.93
N LEU A 8 0.89 -2.62 27.03
CA LEU A 8 -0.31 -1.77 27.13
C LEU A 8 0.03 -0.28 26.92
N LEU A 9 1.13 0.20 27.50
CA LEU A 9 1.60 1.58 27.32
C LEU A 9 2.00 1.86 25.86
N SER A 10 2.67 0.89 25.20
CA SER A 10 3.10 1.02 23.81
C SER A 10 1.89 1.13 22.86
N VAL A 11 0.86 0.33 23.08
CA VAL A 11 -0.40 0.40 22.32
C VAL A 11 -1.10 1.73 22.54
N ALA A 12 -1.17 2.21 23.79
CA ALA A 12 -1.76 3.51 24.10
C ALA A 12 -1.02 4.67 23.40
N ILE A 13 0.32 4.63 23.36
CA ILE A 13 1.14 5.63 22.66
C ILE A 13 0.86 5.63 21.15
N ILE A 14 0.77 4.44 20.53
CA ILE A 14 0.45 4.34 19.10
C ILE A 14 -0.93 4.94 18.81
N ILE A 15 -1.94 4.60 19.61
CA ILE A 15 -3.31 5.12 19.43
C ILE A 15 -3.32 6.64 19.54
N VAL A 16 -2.66 7.21 20.56
CA VAL A 16 -2.57 8.67 20.75
C VAL A 16 -1.86 9.34 19.57
N MET A 17 -0.73 8.79 19.10
CA MET A 17 -0.01 9.34 17.95
C MET A 17 -0.84 9.30 16.66
N VAL A 18 -1.60 8.23 16.43
CA VAL A 18 -2.48 8.10 15.26
C VAL A 18 -3.62 9.13 15.32
N VAL A 19 -4.23 9.34 16.50
CA VAL A 19 -5.27 10.36 16.70
C VAL A 19 -4.72 11.78 16.49
N LEU A 20 -3.46 12.03 16.84
CA LEU A 20 -2.75 13.30 16.58
C LEU A 20 -2.37 13.50 15.10
N GLY A 21 -2.70 12.56 14.22
CA GLY A 21 -2.44 12.66 12.78
C GLY A 21 -1.02 12.26 12.37
N VAL A 22 -0.25 11.63 13.25
CA VAL A 22 1.06 11.06 12.90
C VAL A 22 0.84 9.83 12.02
N ARG A 23 1.57 9.75 10.89
CA ARG A 23 1.51 8.56 10.02
C ARG A 23 1.86 7.31 10.84
N VAL A 24 1.05 6.25 10.68
CA VAL A 24 1.15 4.99 11.43
C VAL A 24 2.58 4.43 11.43
N ALA A 25 3.31 4.56 10.31
CA ALA A 25 4.71 4.13 10.20
C ALA A 25 5.65 4.79 11.21
N TYR A 26 5.50 6.09 11.48
CA TYR A 26 6.32 6.78 12.49
C TYR A 26 5.85 6.45 13.90
N ALA A 27 4.54 6.32 14.11
CA ALA A 27 3.96 5.96 15.40
C ALA A 27 4.41 4.57 15.86
N SER A 28 4.35 3.56 14.97
CA SER A 28 4.80 2.21 15.25
C SER A 28 6.32 2.12 15.42
N GLY A 29 7.09 2.87 14.62
CA GLY A 29 8.54 2.94 14.74
C GLY A 29 8.99 3.49 16.09
N ILE A 30 8.45 4.63 16.51
CA ILE A 30 8.82 5.28 17.78
C ILE A 30 8.37 4.41 18.97
N ALA A 31 7.13 3.93 18.96
CA ALA A 31 6.63 3.08 20.04
C ALA A 31 7.39 1.74 20.13
N GLY A 32 7.76 1.16 18.99
CA GLY A 32 8.55 -0.07 18.92
C GLY A 32 9.96 0.12 19.49
N VAL A 33 10.66 1.20 19.13
CA VAL A 33 11.99 1.52 19.65
C VAL A 33 11.95 1.78 21.15
N ILE A 34 10.98 2.57 21.63
CA ILE A 34 10.80 2.86 23.06
C ILE A 34 10.48 1.56 23.84
N GLY A 35 9.60 0.72 23.31
CA GLY A 35 9.25 -0.58 23.91
C GLY A 35 10.44 -1.54 23.97
N LEU A 36 11.26 -1.61 22.92
CA LEU A 36 12.49 -2.42 22.87
C LEU A 36 13.52 -1.96 23.89
N ILE A 37 13.77 -0.65 23.98
CA ILE A 37 14.72 -0.06 24.94
C ILE A 37 14.23 -0.30 26.38
N TRP A 38 12.92 -0.20 26.64
CA TRP A 38 12.34 -0.46 27.96
C TRP A 38 12.38 -1.93 28.38
N LEU A 39 12.20 -2.89 27.46
CA LEU A 39 12.25 -4.31 27.80
C LEU A 39 13.66 -4.89 27.90
N ARG A 40 14.60 -4.41 27.06
CA ARG A 40 15.94 -5.02 26.92
C ARG A 40 17.09 -4.16 27.47
N GLY A 41 16.88 -2.89 27.75
CA GLY A 41 17.94 -1.94 28.12
C GLY A 41 18.51 -1.19 26.91
N TYR A 42 19.20 -0.07 27.17
CA TYR A 42 19.62 0.90 26.14
C TYR A 42 20.57 0.30 25.08
N ASP A 43 21.65 -0.37 25.49
CA ASP A 43 22.64 -0.99 24.59
C ASP A 43 22.06 -2.05 23.64
N PRO A 44 21.41 -3.13 24.12
CA PRO A 44 20.84 -4.15 23.24
C PRO A 44 19.57 -3.69 22.53
N GLY A 45 18.79 -2.77 23.12
CA GLY A 45 17.56 -2.23 22.53
C GLY A 45 17.82 -1.34 21.32
N ALA A 46 18.82 -0.45 21.40
CA ALA A 46 19.22 0.40 20.28
C ALA A 46 19.89 -0.43 19.16
N GLY A 47 20.70 -1.42 19.52
CA GLY A 47 21.31 -2.35 18.56
C GLY A 47 20.27 -3.17 17.79
N LEU A 48 19.28 -3.75 18.49
CA LEU A 48 18.19 -4.53 17.87
C LEU A 48 17.25 -3.66 17.03
N ALA A 49 16.93 -2.45 17.47
CA ALA A 49 16.15 -1.50 16.69
C ALA A 49 16.83 -1.16 15.35
N GLY A 50 18.15 -0.94 15.37
CA GLY A 50 18.93 -0.70 14.16
C GLY A 50 18.98 -1.93 13.24
N LEU A 51 19.13 -3.13 13.80
CA LEU A 51 19.19 -4.38 13.04
C LEU A 51 17.84 -4.73 12.40
N LEU A 52 16.73 -4.56 13.13
CA LEU A 52 15.37 -4.76 12.63
C LEU A 52 15.01 -3.75 11.54
N ALA A 53 15.34 -2.47 11.74
CA ALA A 53 15.14 -1.45 10.72
C ALA A 53 15.99 -1.73 9.46
N HIS A 54 17.24 -2.18 9.65
CA HIS A 54 18.10 -2.53 8.53
C HIS A 54 17.59 -3.77 7.79
N SER A 55 17.12 -4.82 8.50
CA SER A 55 16.58 -6.01 7.84
C SER A 55 15.31 -5.72 7.05
N GLU A 56 14.41 -4.90 7.58
CA GLU A 56 13.17 -4.50 6.88
C GLU A 56 13.43 -3.64 5.64
N VAL A 57 14.36 -2.67 5.73
CA VAL A 57 14.74 -1.84 4.57
C VAL A 57 15.55 -2.64 3.55
N SER A 58 16.27 -3.67 3.98
CA SER A 58 17.02 -4.56 3.08
C SER A 58 16.15 -5.65 2.46
N HIS A 59 14.89 -5.79 2.89
CA HIS A 59 13.99 -6.80 2.35
C HIS A 59 13.56 -6.47 0.91
N VAL A 60 13.51 -7.54 0.12
CA VAL A 60 13.30 -7.66 -1.33
C VAL A 60 12.21 -6.73 -1.93
N THR A 61 11.25 -6.27 -1.13
CA THR A 61 10.15 -5.38 -1.51
C THR A 61 10.60 -4.08 -2.18
N LEU A 62 11.69 -3.45 -1.72
CA LEU A 62 12.17 -2.20 -2.33
C LEU A 62 12.84 -2.39 -3.70
N SER A 63 13.41 -3.57 -3.97
CA SER A 63 13.99 -3.91 -5.28
C SER A 63 12.92 -4.42 -6.27
N VAL A 64 11.84 -4.98 -5.72
CA VAL A 64 10.70 -5.48 -6.49
C VAL A 64 9.76 -4.35 -6.93
N LEU A 65 9.68 -3.24 -6.19
CA LEU A 65 8.88 -2.07 -6.56
C LEU A 65 9.23 -1.52 -7.96
N PRO A 66 10.50 -1.22 -8.29
CA PRO A 66 10.89 -0.75 -9.62
C PRO A 66 10.57 -1.75 -10.72
N MET A 67 10.75 -3.05 -10.46
CA MET A 67 10.42 -4.11 -11.42
C MET A 67 8.92 -4.16 -11.72
N PHE A 68 8.05 -4.09 -10.70
CA PHE A 68 6.60 -4.03 -10.93
C PHE A 68 6.17 -2.74 -11.63
N ILE A 69 6.78 -1.61 -11.28
CA ILE A 69 6.53 -0.34 -11.99
C ILE A 69 6.95 -0.46 -13.46
N LEU A 70 8.10 -1.06 -13.74
CA LEU A 70 8.62 -1.27 -15.10
C LEU A 70 7.70 -2.18 -15.91
N ILE A 71 7.25 -3.31 -15.33
CA ILE A 71 6.29 -4.22 -15.98
C ILE A 71 4.96 -3.51 -16.26
N GLY A 72 4.45 -2.74 -15.29
CA GLY A 72 3.24 -1.93 -15.47
C GLY A 72 3.38 -0.91 -16.60
N PHE A 73 4.53 -0.24 -16.68
CA PHE A 73 4.84 0.71 -17.75
C PHE A 73 4.97 0.05 -19.11
N LEU A 74 5.63 -1.11 -19.18
CA LEU A 74 5.81 -1.86 -20.41
C LEU A 74 4.46 -2.38 -20.93
N ALA A 75 3.62 -2.91 -20.05
CA ALA A 75 2.26 -3.34 -20.38
C ALA A 75 1.37 -2.19 -20.86
N PHE A 76 1.54 -0.99 -20.27
CA PHE A 76 0.83 0.21 -20.68
C PHE A 76 1.25 0.67 -22.09
N TYR A 77 2.55 0.80 -22.34
CA TYR A 77 3.07 1.20 -23.66
C TYR A 77 2.86 0.14 -24.74
N ALA A 78 2.80 -1.15 -24.39
CA ALA A 78 2.46 -2.23 -25.30
C ALA A 78 0.95 -2.29 -25.65
N GLY A 79 0.10 -1.42 -25.09
CA GLY A 79 -1.34 -1.41 -25.33
C GLY A 79 -2.10 -2.58 -24.68
N LEU A 80 -1.41 -3.39 -23.85
CA LEU A 80 -2.00 -4.52 -23.15
C LEU A 80 -3.06 -4.06 -22.16
N THR A 81 -2.78 -2.94 -21.48
CA THR A 81 -3.73 -2.39 -20.51
C THR A 81 -5.01 -1.88 -21.17
N GLN A 82 -4.92 -1.24 -22.35
CA GLN A 82 -6.11 -0.79 -23.08
C GLN A 82 -6.99 -1.96 -23.50
N SER A 83 -6.36 -3.04 -23.98
CA SER A 83 -7.05 -4.29 -24.33
C SER A 83 -7.72 -4.93 -23.12
N ALA A 84 -7.05 -4.93 -21.96
CA ALA A 84 -7.59 -5.46 -20.71
C ALA A 84 -8.76 -4.63 -20.18
N PHE A 85 -8.67 -3.29 -20.20
CA PHE A 85 -9.77 -2.40 -19.82
C PHE A 85 -10.96 -2.52 -20.78
N TYR A 86 -10.70 -2.67 -22.08
CA TYR A 86 -11.74 -2.92 -23.08
C TYR A 86 -12.44 -4.27 -22.84
N ALA A 87 -11.69 -5.34 -22.59
CA ALA A 87 -12.24 -6.65 -22.27
C ALA A 87 -13.05 -6.63 -20.95
N ALA A 88 -12.53 -5.99 -19.91
CA ALA A 88 -13.23 -5.82 -18.65
C ALA A 88 -14.51 -5.00 -18.81
N ARG A 89 -14.52 -3.99 -19.69
CA ARG A 89 -15.73 -3.26 -20.07
C ARG A 89 -16.71 -4.15 -20.85
N CYS A 90 -16.26 -5.02 -21.75
CA CYS A 90 -17.16 -5.94 -22.44
C CYS A 90 -17.84 -6.92 -21.48
N TRP A 91 -17.14 -7.33 -20.41
CA TRP A 91 -17.71 -8.21 -19.37
C TRP A 91 -18.56 -7.49 -18.33
N LEU A 92 -18.16 -6.29 -17.90
CA LEU A 92 -18.80 -5.54 -16.80
C LEU A 92 -19.61 -4.33 -17.28
N GLY A 93 -19.72 -4.10 -18.59
CA GLY A 93 -20.39 -2.93 -19.18
C GLY A 93 -21.90 -2.91 -19.00
N THR A 94 -22.49 -4.04 -18.59
CA THR A 94 -23.90 -4.13 -18.19
C THR A 94 -24.13 -3.59 -16.77
N LEU A 95 -23.08 -3.40 -15.97
CA LEU A 95 -23.17 -2.85 -14.61
C LEU A 95 -22.96 -1.33 -14.63
N PRO A 96 -23.78 -0.55 -13.90
CA PRO A 96 -23.55 0.89 -13.74
C PRO A 96 -22.21 1.10 -13.02
N GLY A 97 -21.26 1.79 -13.67
CA GLY A 97 -19.91 1.97 -13.14
C GLY A 97 -18.94 0.81 -13.40
N GLY A 98 -19.23 -0.10 -14.35
CA GLY A 98 -18.47 -1.34 -14.58
C GLY A 98 -16.95 -1.18 -14.76
N LEU A 99 -16.48 -0.02 -15.23
CA LEU A 99 -15.06 0.29 -15.38
C LEU A 99 -14.37 0.55 -14.03
N ALA A 100 -15.08 1.17 -13.07
CA ALA A 100 -14.61 1.30 -11.69
C ALA A 100 -14.54 -0.07 -10.99
N VAL A 101 -15.59 -0.89 -11.14
CA VAL A 101 -15.62 -2.26 -10.58
C VAL A 101 -14.48 -3.12 -11.13
N ALA A 102 -14.26 -3.08 -12.45
CA ALA A 102 -13.12 -3.74 -13.09
C ALA A 102 -11.78 -3.33 -12.49
N THR A 103 -11.61 -2.02 -12.23
CA THR A 103 -10.38 -1.47 -11.67
C THR A 103 -10.13 -2.01 -10.27
N VAL A 104 -11.17 -2.07 -9.41
CA VAL A 104 -11.06 -2.62 -8.05
C VAL A 104 -10.65 -4.09 -8.07
N PHE A 105 -11.29 -4.91 -8.91
CA PHE A 105 -10.92 -6.32 -9.06
C PHE A 105 -9.51 -6.51 -9.62
N ALA A 106 -9.09 -5.67 -10.56
CA ALA A 106 -7.74 -5.70 -11.10
C ALA A 106 -6.69 -5.31 -10.04
N THR A 107 -6.96 -4.29 -9.22
CA THR A 107 -6.10 -3.95 -8.08
C THR A 107 -6.05 -5.08 -7.07
N ALA A 108 -7.18 -5.70 -6.71
CA ALA A 108 -7.22 -6.81 -5.76
C ALA A 108 -6.51 -8.08 -6.28
N GLY A 109 -6.62 -8.38 -7.58
CA GLY A 109 -5.90 -9.48 -8.20
C GLY A 109 -4.39 -9.23 -8.29
N PHE A 110 -3.99 -8.00 -8.59
CA PHE A 110 -2.58 -7.61 -8.60
C PHE A 110 -2.00 -7.59 -7.19
N ALA A 111 -2.73 -7.07 -6.20
CA ALA A 111 -2.42 -7.12 -4.78
C ALA A 111 -2.05 -8.52 -4.30
N ALA A 112 -2.88 -9.51 -4.65
CA ALA A 112 -2.71 -10.90 -4.27
C ALA A 112 -1.40 -11.51 -4.81
N VAL A 113 -0.85 -10.96 -5.89
CA VAL A 113 0.39 -11.43 -6.53
C VAL A 113 1.60 -10.57 -6.14
N SER A 114 1.41 -9.26 -6.01
CA SER A 114 2.49 -8.31 -5.74
C SER A 114 2.85 -8.23 -4.25
N GLY A 115 1.89 -8.47 -3.36
CA GLY A 115 2.04 -8.38 -1.90
C GLY A 115 2.53 -7.01 -1.40
N ALA A 116 2.40 -5.96 -2.23
CA ALA A 116 3.01 -4.65 -1.99
C ALA A 116 2.09 -3.49 -2.38
N SER A 117 1.37 -2.96 -1.38
CA SER A 117 0.38 -1.88 -1.51
C SER A 117 0.93 -0.62 -2.20
N THR A 118 2.17 -0.22 -1.90
CA THR A 118 2.79 0.96 -2.52
C THR A 118 3.12 0.77 -4.00
N ALA A 119 3.41 -0.46 -4.45
CA ALA A 119 3.65 -0.78 -5.85
C ALA A 119 2.35 -0.75 -6.65
N THR A 120 1.30 -1.38 -6.12
CA THR A 120 -0.04 -1.41 -6.76
C THR A 120 -0.58 0.01 -6.93
N ALA A 121 -0.53 0.84 -5.89
CA ALA A 121 -0.99 2.23 -5.97
C ALA A 121 -0.23 3.04 -7.03
N ALA A 122 1.10 2.88 -7.14
CA ALA A 122 1.92 3.59 -8.12
C ALA A 122 1.62 3.17 -9.57
N VAL A 123 1.39 1.88 -9.82
CA VAL A 123 1.07 1.38 -11.16
C VAL A 123 -0.35 1.78 -11.56
N PHE A 124 -1.35 1.49 -10.72
CA PHE A 124 -2.75 1.71 -11.06
C PHE A 124 -3.13 3.19 -11.09
N SER A 125 -2.51 4.05 -10.29
CA SER A 125 -2.73 5.51 -10.39
C SER A 125 -2.30 6.06 -11.75
N ARG A 126 -1.23 5.51 -12.34
CA ARG A 126 -0.71 5.98 -13.62
C ARG A 126 -1.39 5.35 -14.82
N VAL A 127 -1.99 4.18 -14.64
CA VAL A 127 -2.57 3.36 -15.71
C VAL A 127 -4.11 3.43 -15.75
N ALA A 128 -4.78 3.33 -14.60
CA ALA A 128 -6.24 3.30 -14.53
C ALA A 128 -6.88 4.70 -14.59
N ILE A 129 -6.30 5.70 -13.92
CA ILE A 129 -6.83 7.07 -13.90
C ILE A 129 -6.97 7.69 -15.31
N PRO A 130 -5.94 7.69 -16.18
CA PRO A 130 -6.07 8.29 -17.51
C PRO A 130 -7.09 7.54 -18.37
N GLU A 131 -7.24 6.23 -18.20
CA GLU A 131 -8.19 5.43 -18.97
C GLU A 131 -9.63 5.69 -18.50
N MET A 132 -9.90 5.73 -17.18
CA MET A 132 -11.21 6.10 -16.63
C MET A 132 -11.65 7.51 -17.08
N LEU A 133 -10.71 8.47 -17.13
CA LEU A 133 -10.98 9.83 -17.61
C LEU A 133 -11.38 9.88 -19.09
N LYS A 134 -10.76 9.06 -19.96
CA LYS A 134 -11.16 8.98 -21.39
C LYS A 134 -12.60 8.48 -21.56
N TYR A 135 -13.08 7.65 -20.63
CA TYR A 135 -14.45 7.14 -20.63
C TYR A 135 -15.44 8.06 -19.90
N GLY A 136 -15.04 9.28 -19.52
CA GLY A 136 -15.92 10.30 -18.95
C GLY A 136 -16.18 10.15 -17.45
N TYR A 137 -15.38 9.37 -16.72
CA TYR A 137 -15.49 9.30 -15.26
C TYR A 137 -14.98 10.60 -14.62
N ASP A 138 -15.62 11.00 -13.52
CA ASP A 138 -15.15 12.12 -12.70
C ASP A 138 -13.77 11.81 -12.11
N ARG A 139 -12.90 12.82 -12.07
CA ARG A 139 -11.52 12.70 -11.57
C ARG A 139 -11.48 12.28 -10.09
N SER A 140 -12.47 12.71 -9.32
CA SER A 140 -12.66 12.37 -7.91
C SER A 140 -12.97 10.88 -7.75
N LEU A 141 -13.83 10.35 -8.63
CA LEU A 141 -14.21 8.94 -8.62
C LEU A 141 -13.05 8.05 -9.07
N ALA A 142 -12.33 8.43 -10.13
CA ALA A 142 -11.17 7.68 -10.60
C ALA A 142 -10.05 7.62 -9.54
N ALA A 143 -9.74 8.76 -8.91
CA ALA A 143 -8.76 8.80 -7.83
C ALA A 143 -9.23 8.04 -6.59
N GLY A 144 -10.51 8.17 -6.22
CA GLY A 144 -11.09 7.48 -5.07
C GLY A 144 -11.09 5.96 -5.22
N VAL A 145 -11.41 5.45 -6.42
CA VAL A 145 -11.40 4.01 -6.72
C VAL A 145 -9.99 3.43 -6.65
N VAL A 146 -8.99 4.13 -7.20
CA VAL A 146 -7.59 3.67 -7.11
C VAL A 146 -7.06 3.77 -5.67
N ALA A 147 -7.41 4.84 -4.94
CA ALA A 147 -7.03 4.99 -3.54
C ALA A 147 -7.64 3.90 -2.65
N ALA A 148 -8.94 3.63 -2.81
CA ALA A 148 -9.63 2.54 -2.11
C ALA A 148 -9.06 1.17 -2.52
N GLY A 149 -8.78 0.97 -3.81
CA GLY A 149 -8.12 -0.23 -4.34
C GLY A 149 -6.76 -0.50 -3.69
N GLY A 150 -5.95 0.53 -3.47
CA GLY A 150 -4.66 0.40 -2.79
C GLY A 150 -4.74 0.13 -1.29
N THR A 151 -5.89 0.38 -0.65
CA THR A 151 -6.13 0.08 0.78
C THR A 151 -6.74 -1.29 1.04
N LEU A 152 -7.10 -2.04 -0.01
CA LEU A 152 -7.68 -3.38 0.11
C LEU A 152 -6.63 -4.50 0.32
N GLU A 153 -5.35 -4.14 0.40
CA GLU A 153 -4.22 -5.07 0.63
C GLU A 153 -3.75 -5.09 2.08
#